data_AF-A0A428YSP6-F1
#
_entry.id   AF-A0A428YSP6-F1
#
_cell.length_a   1.000
_cell.length_b   1.000
_cell.length_c   1.000
_cell.angle_alpha   90.00
_cell.angle_beta   90.00
_cell.angle_gamma   90.00
#
_symmetry.space_group_name_H-M   'P 1'
#
loop_
_entity.id
_entity.type
_entity.pdbx_description
1 polymer ?
#
loop_
_entity_poly.entity_id
_entity_poly.type
_entity_poly.pdbx_seq_one_letter_code
_entity_poly.pdbx_strand_id
1 'polypeptide(L)'
;MPGTGHPPGAAPPPGTSLIPATRPGTVVPTGPFPTTPIPTRQGPGGLGPTGPGSGGQGSGGLGTPGGGTPPVPGRLLPGVPRPGATTPYPPGAGPWPGGIPISPRSTTEPVSGIPGIGGPRAAGPQWPGDPVQATNPVGALRMPSFAEPVTARPAAPADGMDPADDAAMRELARLLGNSLSLAGGSEEVAGRLRAALAQAQPALFLRLPGGAAAQTEQLAEALNWLVHHLDQPPVLVAACGRLGAALAECGVAPQQLQLAGAALAEAMRAGMAAGGWRQDFDQAWRSTWQHAYEWIAHGMAAAAYQPTVWTAVVVGHERRRDDLAVLWLRPYLPMPYRPGQYARVEVPGQPGVWRPYSLTGVPRRDNMVELHVRAKSHSGVSGALVYQTAVGDKVRIARAEGEMGLPASGRDLLMIAGDTGVVPLKALLTELASTGDPRSAVLFWGVRNLSELYDVDDIMDIARACRRATVIPVISEGEAGPYASGLVTDAVAAYGEWSGHEVYLAGPPLMLAVTSAALQDLGVAPERIHHDKPD
;
A
#
# COMPACT_ATOMS: atom_id res chain seq x y z
N MET A 1 29.32 80.34 -27.78
CA MET A 1 29.18 81.76 -28.14
C MET A 1 28.64 81.81 -29.55
N PRO A 2 27.48 82.44 -29.81
CA PRO A 2 26.35 82.77 -28.91
C PRO A 2 25.47 81.51 -28.63
N GLY A 3 24.21 81.51 -28.18
CA GLY A 3 23.19 82.56 -27.94
C GLY A 3 22.15 82.65 -29.09
N THR A 4 20.85 82.93 -28.91
CA THR A 4 20.00 83.41 -27.78
C THR A 4 18.57 82.80 -27.89
N GLY A 5 17.53 83.05 -27.08
CA GLY A 5 17.27 84.12 -26.09
C GLY A 5 16.22 83.78 -24.99
N HIS A 6 15.44 84.77 -24.50
CA HIS A 6 14.84 84.75 -23.12
C HIS A 6 13.45 85.45 -22.98
N PRO A 7 12.70 85.31 -21.84
CA PRO A 7 11.33 85.82 -21.62
C PRO A 7 11.23 87.30 -21.11
N PRO A 8 10.64 87.76 -19.95
CA PRO A 8 10.51 87.16 -18.59
C PRO A 8 9.13 87.35 -17.84
N GLY A 9 9.02 86.90 -16.57
CA GLY A 9 8.04 87.37 -15.55
C GLY A 9 7.27 86.25 -14.79
N ALA A 10 6.99 86.30 -13.47
CA ALA A 10 7.36 87.20 -12.35
C ALA A 10 7.36 86.44 -10.97
N ALA A 11 7.54 87.09 -9.80
CA ALA A 11 8.24 86.48 -8.63
C ALA A 11 7.61 86.53 -7.19
N PRO A 12 8.06 85.64 -6.25
CA PRO A 12 7.90 85.67 -4.75
C PRO A 12 9.17 86.25 -4.05
N PRO A 13 9.56 86.06 -2.74
CA PRO A 13 9.00 85.35 -1.55
C PRO A 13 8.97 86.21 -0.23
N PRO A 14 8.81 85.63 1.00
CA PRO A 14 9.97 85.60 1.96
C PRO A 14 9.96 84.53 3.12
N GLY A 15 11.12 84.35 3.81
CA GLY A 15 11.24 83.96 5.24
C GLY A 15 11.40 82.46 5.65
N THR A 16 11.76 82.05 6.90
CA THR A 16 12.46 82.71 8.05
C THR A 16 13.06 81.70 9.10
N SER A 17 14.39 81.70 9.25
CA SER A 17 15.29 81.50 10.43
C SER A 17 15.14 80.50 11.63
N LEU A 18 16.24 79.71 11.81
CA LEU A 18 17.03 79.41 13.06
C LEU A 18 16.71 78.21 14.02
N ILE A 19 17.69 77.89 14.90
CA ILE A 19 18.23 76.56 15.39
C ILE A 19 19.05 76.81 16.71
N PRO A 20 19.45 75.87 17.66
CA PRO A 20 19.32 74.39 17.87
C PRO A 20 18.83 73.96 19.30
N ALA A 21 18.95 72.67 19.73
CA ALA A 21 19.65 72.21 20.98
C ALA A 21 19.54 70.69 21.39
N THR A 22 20.70 70.09 21.79
CA THR A 22 20.97 69.00 22.80
C THR A 22 20.42 67.54 22.77
N ARG A 23 21.27 66.62 23.27
CA ARG A 23 21.09 65.19 23.72
C ARG A 23 20.51 65.12 25.17
N PRO A 24 20.18 63.96 25.82
CA PRO A 24 20.63 62.57 25.62
C PRO A 24 19.49 61.48 25.63
N GLY A 25 19.79 60.22 25.98
CA GLY A 25 18.83 59.08 26.02
C GLY A 25 19.07 58.10 27.19
N THR A 26 19.01 56.77 26.92
CA THR A 26 19.38 55.58 27.78
C THR A 26 18.20 54.80 28.44
N VAL A 27 18.44 53.49 28.67
CA VAL A 27 17.75 52.51 29.55
C VAL A 27 16.54 51.72 28.99
N VAL A 28 16.62 50.40 29.15
CA VAL A 28 15.53 49.40 29.08
C VAL A 28 15.30 48.82 30.50
N PRO A 29 14.05 48.68 30.99
CA PRO A 29 13.72 47.90 32.19
C PRO A 29 12.85 46.66 31.90
N THR A 30 12.73 45.76 32.88
CA THR A 30 12.16 44.40 32.74
C THR A 30 11.06 44.05 33.75
N GLY A 31 10.04 43.29 33.32
CA GLY A 31 9.05 42.61 34.17
C GLY A 31 8.00 43.51 34.86
N PRO A 32 7.09 42.94 35.71
CA PRO A 32 6.89 41.52 36.05
C PRO A 32 5.49 40.97 35.66
N PHE A 33 5.22 39.69 35.97
CA PHE A 33 3.87 39.07 35.94
C PHE A 33 3.54 38.37 37.29
N PRO A 34 2.26 38.32 37.73
CA PRO A 34 1.84 37.77 39.03
C PRO A 34 1.54 36.26 39.03
N THR A 35 1.00 35.72 40.15
CA THR A 35 1.34 34.38 40.67
C THR A 35 0.17 33.51 41.19
N THR A 36 0.26 32.18 40.96
CA THR A 36 -0.30 31.05 41.76
C THR A 36 -1.85 30.88 41.82
N PRO A 37 -2.44 29.75 42.32
CA PRO A 37 -1.92 28.70 43.25
C PRO A 37 -1.93 27.22 42.78
N ILE A 38 -1.35 26.36 43.63
CA ILE A 38 -1.11 24.91 43.49
C ILE A 38 -1.45 24.20 44.83
N PRO A 39 -2.01 22.97 44.85
CA PRO A 39 -2.05 22.10 46.02
C PRO A 39 -0.79 21.22 46.18
N THR A 40 -0.34 21.02 47.41
CA THR A 40 0.92 20.33 47.82
C THR A 40 0.84 18.78 47.74
N ARG A 41 1.92 17.98 47.83
CA ARG A 41 2.75 17.79 49.06
C ARG A 41 3.91 16.76 48.91
N GLN A 42 5.14 17.14 49.35
CA GLN A 42 6.31 16.31 49.81
C GLN A 42 6.89 15.26 48.82
N GLY A 43 8.18 14.87 48.77
CA GLY A 43 9.44 15.12 49.52
C GLY A 43 10.40 13.91 49.29
N PRO A 44 11.72 13.86 49.64
CA PRO A 44 12.58 14.82 50.35
C PRO A 44 13.89 15.20 49.56
N GLY A 45 14.88 15.81 50.23
CA GLY A 45 16.28 15.97 49.76
C GLY A 45 17.29 15.17 50.63
N GLY A 46 18.62 15.31 50.53
CA GLY A 46 19.46 16.13 49.63
C GLY A 46 20.94 16.23 50.10
N LEU A 47 21.82 16.84 49.28
CA LEU A 47 23.17 17.39 49.57
C LEU A 47 24.35 16.46 50.00
N GLY A 48 25.47 16.61 49.26
CA GLY A 48 26.78 17.01 49.82
C GLY A 48 27.79 15.93 50.31
N PRO A 49 28.98 15.80 49.69
CA PRO A 49 30.01 14.83 50.09
C PRO A 49 31.26 15.41 50.80
N THR A 50 31.88 14.60 51.66
CA THR A 50 33.29 14.68 52.10
C THR A 50 33.88 13.27 52.27
N GLY A 51 35.20 13.11 52.16
CA GLY A 51 35.95 11.85 52.44
C GLY A 51 37.06 12.08 53.48
N PRO A 52 38.17 11.30 53.53
CA PRO A 52 38.53 10.12 52.70
C PRO A 52 39.17 8.94 53.49
N GLY A 53 39.57 7.86 52.79
CA GLY A 53 40.45 6.77 53.28
C GLY A 53 39.73 5.42 53.58
N SER A 54 40.41 4.27 53.61
CA SER A 54 41.82 3.93 53.29
C SER A 54 42.01 2.41 53.06
N GLY A 55 43.02 2.01 52.25
CA GLY A 55 43.47 0.60 52.06
C GLY A 55 42.56 -0.30 51.18
N GLY A 56 43.03 -1.39 50.57
CA GLY A 56 44.41 -1.89 50.48
C GLY A 56 44.56 -3.09 49.51
N GLN A 57 45.71 -3.11 48.81
CA GLN A 57 46.32 -4.10 47.90
C GLN A 57 45.81 -5.56 47.80
N GLY A 58 45.93 -6.13 46.58
CA GLY A 58 46.22 -7.57 46.36
C GLY A 58 45.14 -8.38 45.62
N SER A 59 45.40 -9.26 44.63
CA SER A 59 46.33 -9.35 43.49
C SER A 59 46.39 -10.82 43.01
N GLY A 60 45.81 -11.13 41.85
CA GLY A 60 46.20 -12.30 41.01
C GLY A 60 45.60 -13.69 41.34
N GLY A 61 45.64 -14.58 40.34
CA GLY A 61 45.36 -16.02 40.46
C GLY A 61 44.36 -16.56 39.42
N LEU A 62 44.77 -17.57 38.63
CA LEU A 62 43.89 -18.36 37.75
C LEU A 62 43.41 -19.64 38.46
N GLY A 63 42.26 -20.20 38.08
CA GLY A 63 41.82 -21.51 38.59
C GLY A 63 40.49 -22.06 38.03
N THR A 64 40.56 -22.77 36.91
CA THR A 64 39.65 -23.91 36.58
C THR A 64 40.39 -25.22 36.92
N PRO A 65 39.78 -26.44 36.91
CA PRO A 65 38.45 -26.84 36.42
C PRO A 65 37.67 -27.77 37.38
N GLY A 66 36.66 -28.49 36.87
CA GLY A 66 36.09 -29.70 37.49
C GLY A 66 34.62 -29.59 37.87
N GLY A 67 33.89 -30.71 37.87
CA GLY A 67 32.45 -30.75 38.21
C GLY A 67 32.00 -32.10 38.75
N GLY A 68 30.77 -32.17 39.26
CA GLY A 68 30.16 -33.39 39.83
C GLY A 68 28.74 -33.15 40.37
N THR A 69 27.89 -34.17 40.28
CA THR A 69 26.48 -34.25 40.70
C THR A 69 26.26 -35.51 41.57
N PRO A 70 25.07 -35.80 42.15
CA PRO A 70 23.91 -34.99 42.58
C PRO A 70 23.72 -35.15 44.14
N PRO A 71 22.52 -35.14 44.80
CA PRO A 71 21.35 -36.04 44.59
C PRO A 71 19.95 -35.36 44.68
N VAL A 72 18.86 -36.16 44.62
CA VAL A 72 17.44 -35.74 44.75
C VAL A 72 16.70 -36.73 45.68
N PRO A 73 15.69 -36.32 46.47
CA PRO A 73 14.27 -36.62 46.11
C PRO A 73 13.25 -35.53 46.56
N GLY A 74 11.99 -35.46 46.07
CA GLY A 74 11.32 -36.18 44.97
C GLY A 74 9.77 -36.16 45.09
N ARG A 75 9.05 -36.37 43.96
CA ARG A 75 7.58 -36.61 43.81
C ARG A 75 6.62 -35.44 44.19
N LEU A 76 5.44 -35.28 43.57
CA LEU A 76 4.67 -36.06 42.59
C LEU A 76 4.01 -35.16 41.50
N LEU A 77 3.46 -35.75 40.43
CA LEU A 77 2.75 -35.08 39.31
C LEU A 77 1.24 -35.37 39.35
N PRO A 78 0.41 -34.59 38.62
CA PRO A 78 0.02 -35.02 37.26
C PRO A 78 0.16 -33.89 36.21
N GLY A 79 0.25 -34.15 34.91
CA GLY A 79 0.38 -35.44 34.21
C GLY A 79 0.62 -35.18 32.71
N VAL A 80 1.64 -35.83 32.11
CA VAL A 80 2.07 -35.58 30.72
C VAL A 80 2.10 -36.91 29.95
N PRO A 81 1.52 -37.00 28.74
CA PRO A 81 1.68 -38.17 27.88
C PRO A 81 3.14 -38.33 27.45
N ARG A 82 3.75 -39.50 27.71
CA ARG A 82 5.06 -39.87 27.18
C ARG A 82 4.90 -40.79 25.96
N PRO A 83 5.78 -40.70 24.95
CA PRO A 83 5.82 -41.64 23.83
C PRO A 83 6.41 -43.00 24.26
N GLY A 84 6.02 -44.06 23.56
CA GLY A 84 6.54 -45.42 23.78
C GLY A 84 6.46 -46.29 22.52
N ALA A 85 7.58 -46.97 22.24
CA ALA A 85 7.88 -47.94 21.17
C ALA A 85 6.68 -48.65 20.48
N THR A 86 6.53 -48.68 19.15
CA THR A 86 7.41 -49.15 18.04
C THR A 86 7.63 -50.67 17.94
N THR A 87 6.84 -51.34 17.11
CA THR A 87 7.18 -52.51 16.26
C THR A 87 6.01 -52.81 15.30
N PRO A 88 6.22 -53.48 14.15
CA PRO A 88 7.33 -53.32 13.21
C PRO A 88 6.87 -53.11 11.75
N TYR A 89 7.71 -52.51 10.90
CA TYR A 89 7.54 -52.53 9.43
C TYR A 89 8.61 -53.43 8.81
N PRO A 90 8.23 -54.59 8.22
CA PRO A 90 9.12 -55.36 7.34
C PRO A 90 8.37 -55.76 6.01
N PRO A 91 9.02 -56.38 4.99
CA PRO A 91 9.43 -55.57 3.84
C PRO A 91 9.09 -56.17 2.45
N GLY A 92 9.35 -55.42 1.38
CA GLY A 92 9.16 -55.84 -0.01
C GLY A 92 9.00 -54.63 -0.95
N ALA A 93 10.04 -53.81 -1.13
CA ALA A 93 11.10 -53.99 -2.14
C ALA A 93 10.65 -53.61 -3.57
N GLY A 94 11.27 -52.57 -4.14
CA GLY A 94 11.25 -52.30 -5.59
C GLY A 94 12.37 -53.08 -6.31
N PRO A 95 12.89 -52.61 -7.46
CA PRO A 95 12.57 -51.40 -8.21
C PRO A 95 11.58 -51.66 -9.36
N TRP A 96 11.35 -50.67 -10.24
CA TRP A 96 10.72 -50.87 -11.55
C TRP A 96 11.78 -51.25 -12.60
N PRO A 97 11.73 -52.46 -13.21
CA PRO A 97 12.45 -52.79 -14.44
C PRO A 97 11.55 -52.63 -15.68
N GLY A 98 12.16 -52.46 -16.86
CA GLY A 98 11.42 -52.27 -18.13
C GLY A 98 11.59 -53.40 -19.14
N GLY A 99 10.58 -53.59 -20.00
CA GLY A 99 10.63 -54.42 -21.21
C GLY A 99 10.46 -55.94 -20.99
N ILE A 100 10.14 -56.75 -22.00
CA ILE A 100 9.53 -56.52 -23.34
C ILE A 100 8.68 -57.79 -23.67
N PRO A 101 7.90 -57.85 -24.76
CA PRO A 101 8.45 -58.48 -25.98
C PRO A 101 8.09 -57.76 -27.30
N ILE A 102 8.89 -58.04 -28.33
CA ILE A 102 8.89 -57.37 -29.64
C ILE A 102 8.08 -58.19 -30.66
N SER A 103 7.35 -57.53 -31.57
CA SER A 103 7.41 -57.69 -33.05
C SER A 103 6.04 -57.64 -33.77
N PRO A 104 5.97 -57.26 -35.06
CA PRO A 104 6.63 -56.11 -35.69
C PRO A 104 5.73 -55.37 -36.73
N ARG A 105 6.18 -54.21 -37.23
CA ARG A 105 5.57 -53.39 -38.31
C ARG A 105 4.29 -52.64 -37.88
N SER A 106 3.91 -51.51 -38.47
CA SER A 106 4.46 -50.80 -39.65
C SER A 106 4.67 -49.29 -39.41
N THR A 107 5.58 -48.72 -40.19
CA THR A 107 5.81 -47.27 -40.37
C THR A 107 4.59 -46.54 -40.93
N THR A 108 4.31 -45.32 -40.45
CA THR A 108 4.24 -44.07 -41.27
C THR A 108 4.12 -42.82 -40.40
N GLU A 109 4.45 -41.66 -40.99
CA GLU A 109 4.32 -40.31 -40.45
C GLU A 109 2.88 -39.75 -40.50
N PRO A 110 2.59 -38.56 -39.90
CA PRO A 110 1.22 -38.13 -39.60
C PRO A 110 0.50 -37.37 -40.73
N VAL A 111 -0.84 -37.41 -40.72
CA VAL A 111 -1.71 -36.51 -41.49
C VAL A 111 -2.89 -36.05 -40.61
N SER A 112 -3.39 -34.84 -40.89
CA SER A 112 -4.48 -34.14 -40.19
C SER A 112 -5.89 -34.55 -40.65
N GLY A 113 -6.93 -34.08 -39.93
CA GLY A 113 -8.30 -34.04 -40.47
C GLY A 113 -9.41 -34.02 -39.41
N ILE A 114 -10.13 -32.89 -39.28
CA ILE A 114 -11.44 -32.82 -38.62
C ILE A 114 -12.53 -32.80 -39.71
N PRO A 115 -13.40 -33.82 -39.72
CA PRO A 115 -14.85 -33.61 -39.73
C PRO A 115 -15.52 -34.53 -38.67
N GLY A 116 -16.81 -34.42 -38.35
CA GLY A 116 -17.90 -33.55 -38.81
C GLY A 116 -19.21 -34.01 -38.15
N ILE A 117 -20.22 -33.13 -38.03
CA ILE A 117 -21.41 -33.38 -37.18
C ILE A 117 -22.41 -34.35 -37.84
N GLY A 118 -23.00 -35.29 -37.07
CA GLY A 118 -24.23 -36.00 -37.47
C GLY A 118 -24.71 -37.08 -36.49
N GLY A 119 -26.02 -37.13 -36.21
CA GLY A 119 -26.70 -38.25 -35.51
C GLY A 119 -27.43 -37.87 -34.19
N PRO A 120 -28.70 -38.29 -33.97
CA PRO A 120 -29.51 -37.84 -32.84
C PRO A 120 -29.44 -38.72 -31.58
N ARG A 121 -29.85 -38.14 -30.43
CA ARG A 121 -30.08 -38.84 -29.15
C ARG A 121 -31.31 -39.77 -29.19
N ALA A 122 -31.26 -40.83 -28.38
CA ALA A 122 -32.42 -41.61 -27.94
C ALA A 122 -32.56 -41.55 -26.40
N ALA A 123 -33.75 -41.88 -25.86
CA ALA A 123 -34.13 -41.62 -24.46
C ALA A 123 -33.66 -42.70 -23.46
N GLY A 124 -33.57 -42.33 -22.19
CA GLY A 124 -33.26 -43.24 -21.07
C GLY A 124 -34.50 -43.84 -20.38
N PRO A 125 -34.33 -44.88 -19.52
CA PRO A 125 -35.43 -45.59 -18.87
C PRO A 125 -36.01 -44.86 -17.63
N GLN A 126 -37.22 -45.27 -17.22
CA GLN A 126 -37.91 -44.76 -16.03
C GLN A 126 -37.79 -45.72 -14.82
N TRP A 127 -38.05 -45.20 -13.62
CA TRP A 127 -37.96 -45.91 -12.34
C TRP A 127 -39.37 -46.26 -11.80
N PRO A 128 -39.63 -47.51 -11.34
CA PRO A 128 -40.78 -47.85 -10.48
C PRO A 128 -40.43 -47.69 -8.99
N GLY A 129 -41.43 -47.63 -8.10
CA GLY A 129 -41.21 -47.59 -6.64
C GLY A 129 -42.44 -47.88 -5.77
N ASP A 130 -42.21 -47.90 -4.44
CA ASP A 130 -43.20 -47.92 -3.33
C ASP A 130 -44.16 -49.14 -3.24
N PRO A 131 -45.01 -49.31 -2.19
CA PRO A 131 -45.15 -48.58 -0.90
C PRO A 131 -45.33 -49.50 0.37
N VAL A 132 -45.73 -48.91 1.53
CA VAL A 132 -46.78 -49.35 2.51
C VAL A 132 -46.42 -49.37 4.03
N GLN A 133 -46.97 -48.38 4.78
CA GLN A 133 -47.79 -48.40 6.04
C GLN A 133 -47.45 -49.35 7.26
N ALA A 134 -47.97 -49.22 8.50
CA ALA A 134 -49.20 -48.56 9.00
C ALA A 134 -49.27 -48.24 10.53
N THR A 135 -50.15 -47.29 10.91
CA THR A 135 -50.98 -47.12 12.16
C THR A 135 -50.33 -47.04 13.57
N ASN A 136 -50.63 -46.09 14.49
CA ASN A 136 -51.86 -45.46 15.07
C ASN A 136 -52.48 -46.18 16.29
N PRO A 137 -53.32 -45.52 17.14
CA PRO A 137 -53.67 -44.08 17.28
C PRO A 137 -52.97 -43.48 18.53
N VAL A 138 -53.38 -42.50 19.38
CA VAL A 138 -54.57 -41.63 19.73
C VAL A 138 -53.96 -40.30 20.30
N GLY A 139 -54.54 -39.09 20.44
CA GLY A 139 -55.89 -38.49 20.35
C GLY A 139 -56.36 -37.95 21.74
N ALA A 140 -57.11 -36.84 21.89
CA ALA A 140 -57.55 -35.79 20.96
C ALA A 140 -58.06 -34.51 21.69
N LEU A 141 -58.00 -33.34 21.03
CA LEU A 141 -58.98 -32.24 21.12
C LEU A 141 -58.77 -31.26 19.95
N ARG A 142 -59.81 -30.54 19.51
CA ARG A 142 -59.80 -29.77 18.25
C ARG A 142 -60.61 -28.47 18.37
N MET A 143 -60.01 -27.36 17.94
CA MET A 143 -60.68 -26.05 17.76
C MET A 143 -60.67 -25.67 16.27
N PRO A 144 -61.60 -24.82 15.79
CA PRO A 144 -61.69 -24.44 14.38
C PRO A 144 -60.48 -23.59 13.94
N SER A 145 -60.13 -23.72 12.66
CA SER A 145 -59.00 -23.01 12.06
C SER A 145 -59.39 -21.61 11.60
N PHE A 146 -58.63 -20.60 12.03
CA PHE A 146 -58.46 -19.34 11.33
C PHE A 146 -57.09 -19.33 10.66
N ALA A 147 -56.99 -20.06 9.54
CA ALA A 147 -55.80 -19.99 8.69
C ALA A 147 -55.92 -18.75 7.78
N GLU A 148 -55.17 -17.70 8.11
CA GLU A 148 -54.44 -17.03 7.02
C GLU A 148 -53.47 -18.04 6.40
N PRO A 149 -53.18 -17.96 5.10
CA PRO A 149 -52.18 -18.82 4.50
C PRO A 149 -50.82 -18.48 5.12
N VAL A 150 -50.27 -19.41 5.90
CA VAL A 150 -48.88 -19.34 6.34
C VAL A 150 -48.02 -19.27 5.09
N THR A 151 -47.50 -18.09 4.79
CA THR A 151 -46.48 -17.91 3.77
C THR A 151 -45.34 -18.86 4.12
N ALA A 152 -44.99 -19.74 3.18
CA ALA A 152 -43.94 -20.72 3.42
C ALA A 152 -42.68 -19.95 3.85
N ARG A 153 -42.22 -20.23 5.08
CA ARG A 153 -41.05 -19.55 5.66
C ARG A 153 -39.93 -19.60 4.61
N PRO A 154 -39.39 -18.45 4.15
CA PRO A 154 -38.43 -18.44 3.06
C PRO A 154 -37.33 -19.46 3.31
N ALA A 155 -36.96 -20.22 2.28
CA ALA A 155 -35.79 -21.08 2.35
C ALA A 155 -34.61 -20.19 2.72
N ALA A 156 -33.89 -20.53 3.80
CA ALA A 156 -32.74 -19.75 4.24
C ALA A 156 -31.75 -19.63 3.08
N PRO A 157 -31.39 -18.41 2.65
CA PRO A 157 -30.55 -18.24 1.47
C PRO A 157 -29.13 -18.76 1.73
N ALA A 158 -28.42 -19.07 0.64
CA ALA A 158 -27.15 -19.81 0.69
C ALA A 158 -25.97 -19.00 1.29
N ASP A 159 -26.16 -17.71 1.52
CA ASP A 159 -25.23 -16.75 2.10
C ASP A 159 -25.52 -16.42 3.58
N GLY A 160 -26.79 -16.56 4.01
CA GLY A 160 -27.25 -16.27 5.37
C GLY A 160 -27.80 -14.85 5.61
N MET A 161 -28.03 -14.05 4.55
CA MET A 161 -28.74 -12.77 4.64
C MET A 161 -30.25 -12.96 4.87
N ASP A 162 -30.97 -11.93 5.35
CA ASP A 162 -32.43 -11.92 5.23
C ASP A 162 -32.83 -11.32 3.87
N PRO A 163 -33.69 -11.97 3.06
CA PRO A 163 -34.19 -11.39 1.81
C PRO A 163 -34.91 -10.04 1.96
N ALA A 164 -35.36 -9.69 3.17
CA ALA A 164 -35.86 -8.35 3.51
C ALA A 164 -34.73 -7.30 3.61
N ASP A 165 -33.56 -7.66 4.14
CA ASP A 165 -32.39 -6.77 4.21
C ASP A 165 -31.84 -6.52 2.79
N ASP A 166 -31.79 -7.54 1.93
CA ASP A 166 -31.47 -7.37 0.51
C ASP A 166 -32.43 -6.42 -0.20
N ALA A 167 -33.73 -6.47 0.15
CA ALA A 167 -34.72 -5.55 -0.42
C ALA A 167 -34.52 -4.11 0.09
N ALA A 168 -34.24 -3.93 1.38
CA ALA A 168 -33.93 -2.64 1.98
C ALA A 168 -32.66 -2.00 1.42
N MET A 169 -31.59 -2.79 1.21
CA MET A 169 -30.33 -2.31 0.61
C MET A 169 -30.50 -1.89 -0.85
N ARG A 170 -31.26 -2.65 -1.65
CA ARG A 170 -31.59 -2.26 -3.03
C ARG A 170 -32.46 -1.01 -3.08
N GLU A 171 -33.41 -0.85 -2.16
CA GLU A 171 -34.22 0.37 -2.05
C GLU A 171 -33.38 1.58 -1.63
N LEU A 172 -32.45 1.42 -0.69
CA LEU A 172 -31.50 2.47 -0.30
C LEU A 172 -30.65 2.93 -1.50
N ALA A 173 -30.05 1.98 -2.24
CA ALA A 173 -29.30 2.29 -3.46
C ALA A 173 -30.17 3.00 -4.52
N ARG A 174 -31.42 2.55 -4.69
CA ARG A 174 -32.40 3.18 -5.59
C ARG A 174 -32.75 4.61 -5.15
N LEU A 175 -32.89 4.89 -3.87
CA LEU A 175 -33.17 6.24 -3.34
C LEU A 175 -31.97 7.18 -3.55
N LEU A 176 -30.76 6.72 -3.22
CA LEU A 176 -29.53 7.49 -3.36
C LEU A 176 -29.23 7.80 -4.84
N GLY A 177 -29.30 6.80 -5.73
CA GLY A 177 -29.08 6.99 -7.17
C GLY A 177 -30.12 7.92 -7.81
N ASN A 178 -31.42 7.74 -7.52
CA ASN A 178 -32.46 8.60 -8.09
C ASN A 178 -32.36 10.04 -7.59
N SER A 179 -32.04 10.27 -6.31
CA SER A 179 -31.88 11.63 -5.79
C SER A 179 -30.63 12.32 -6.32
N LEU A 180 -29.54 11.59 -6.54
CA LEU A 180 -28.34 12.12 -7.21
C LEU A 180 -28.66 12.58 -8.64
N SER A 181 -29.36 11.75 -9.42
CA SER A 181 -29.79 12.08 -10.79
C SER A 181 -30.78 13.25 -10.82
N LEU A 182 -31.78 13.28 -9.92
CA LEU A 182 -32.76 14.37 -9.83
C LEU A 182 -32.15 15.70 -9.38
N ALA A 183 -31.00 15.68 -8.71
CA ALA A 183 -30.22 16.87 -8.37
C ALA A 183 -29.22 17.29 -9.46
N GLY A 184 -29.27 16.69 -10.66
CA GLY A 184 -28.38 17.03 -11.79
C GLY A 184 -27.13 16.17 -11.94
N GLY A 185 -26.98 15.09 -11.16
CA GLY A 185 -25.86 14.15 -11.26
C GLY A 185 -24.69 14.43 -10.30
N SER A 186 -23.68 13.56 -10.35
CA SER A 186 -22.55 13.55 -9.42
C SER A 186 -21.68 14.81 -9.49
N GLU A 187 -21.33 15.28 -10.69
CA GLU A 187 -20.47 16.46 -10.89
C GLU A 187 -21.10 17.75 -10.35
N GLU A 188 -22.37 17.99 -10.71
CA GLU A 188 -23.15 19.14 -10.29
C GLU A 188 -23.35 19.17 -8.76
N VAL A 189 -23.66 18.03 -8.15
CA VAL A 189 -23.80 17.90 -6.69
C VAL A 189 -22.45 18.03 -5.98
N ALA A 190 -21.38 17.45 -6.53
CA ALA A 190 -20.02 17.60 -5.99
C ALA A 190 -19.53 19.06 -6.03
N GLY A 191 -19.83 19.79 -7.12
CA GLY A 191 -19.52 21.20 -7.25
C GLY A 191 -20.21 22.05 -6.18
N ARG A 192 -21.52 21.83 -5.97
CA ARG A 192 -22.29 22.50 -4.89
C ARG A 192 -21.81 22.10 -3.50
N LEU A 193 -21.54 20.82 -3.25
CA LEU A 193 -21.00 20.33 -1.98
C LEU A 193 -19.66 20.99 -1.66
N ARG A 194 -18.73 21.00 -2.62
CA ARG A 194 -17.41 21.60 -2.45
C ARG A 194 -17.52 23.09 -2.17
N ALA A 195 -18.41 23.81 -2.87
CA ALA A 195 -18.66 25.23 -2.60
C ALA A 195 -19.22 25.46 -1.19
N ALA A 196 -20.23 24.69 -0.77
CA ALA A 196 -20.83 24.79 0.56
C ALA A 196 -19.83 24.47 1.68
N LEU A 197 -19.03 23.41 1.53
CA LEU A 197 -17.97 23.08 2.47
C LEU A 197 -16.85 24.12 2.50
N ALA A 198 -16.47 24.70 1.35
CA ALA A 198 -15.45 25.75 1.30
C ALA A 198 -15.92 27.05 1.96
N GLN A 199 -17.22 27.35 1.90
CA GLN A 199 -17.83 28.48 2.62
C GLN A 199 -17.95 28.20 4.13
N ALA A 200 -18.36 26.99 4.53
CA ALA A 200 -18.58 26.63 5.93
C ALA A 200 -17.26 26.35 6.69
N GLN A 201 -16.27 25.76 6.03
CA GLN A 201 -14.96 25.41 6.60
C GLN A 201 -13.81 25.64 5.59
N PRO A 202 -13.41 26.90 5.32
CA PRO A 202 -12.27 27.20 4.42
C PRO A 202 -10.98 26.45 4.79
N ALA A 203 -10.75 26.24 6.09
CA ALA A 203 -9.55 25.56 6.62
C ALA A 203 -9.45 24.07 6.27
N LEU A 204 -10.52 23.43 5.78
CA LEU A 204 -10.48 22.06 5.26
C LEU A 204 -9.66 22.01 3.95
N PHE A 205 -10.00 22.86 2.98
CA PHE A 205 -9.38 22.85 1.65
C PHE A 205 -7.98 23.47 1.60
N LEU A 206 -7.55 24.17 2.66
CA LEU A 206 -6.15 24.60 2.83
C LEU A 206 -5.19 23.43 3.15
N ARG A 207 -5.72 22.26 3.51
CA ARG A 207 -4.94 21.06 3.86
C ARG A 207 -4.99 19.96 2.81
N LEU A 208 -6.01 19.97 1.96
CA LEU A 208 -6.19 18.96 0.91
C LEU A 208 -5.35 19.30 -0.33
N PRO A 209 -4.75 18.30 -1.00
CA PRO A 209 -4.07 18.52 -2.28
C PRO A 209 -5.05 18.88 -3.40
N GLY A 210 -4.50 19.23 -4.56
CA GLY A 210 -5.25 19.47 -5.78
C GLY A 210 -5.88 20.87 -5.89
N GLY A 211 -6.25 21.23 -7.11
CA GLY A 211 -6.99 22.45 -7.41
C GLY A 211 -8.50 22.28 -7.22
N ALA A 212 -9.23 23.39 -7.32
CA ALA A 212 -10.69 23.43 -7.13
C ALA A 212 -11.47 22.44 -8.02
N ALA A 213 -11.03 22.24 -9.26
CA ALA A 213 -11.66 21.32 -10.21
C ALA A 213 -11.41 19.85 -9.83
N ALA A 214 -10.14 19.45 -9.63
CA ALA A 214 -9.77 18.09 -9.24
C ALA A 214 -10.44 17.64 -7.92
N GLN A 215 -10.62 18.56 -6.97
CA GLN A 215 -11.37 18.29 -5.73
C GLN A 215 -12.87 18.02 -5.99
N THR A 216 -13.48 18.71 -6.96
CA THR A 216 -14.88 18.44 -7.39
C THR A 216 -14.96 17.10 -8.13
N GLU A 217 -14.02 16.82 -9.01
CA GLU A 217 -13.92 15.57 -9.79
C GLU A 217 -13.81 14.34 -8.86
N GLN A 218 -12.88 14.37 -7.90
CA GLN A 218 -12.73 13.33 -6.88
C GLN A 218 -13.99 13.17 -6.00
N LEU A 219 -14.70 14.26 -5.68
CA LEU A 219 -15.98 14.19 -4.97
C LEU A 219 -17.09 13.57 -5.83
N ALA A 220 -17.12 13.86 -7.13
CA ALA A 220 -18.09 13.31 -8.07
C ALA A 220 -17.86 11.80 -8.29
N GLU A 221 -16.60 11.39 -8.45
CA GLU A 221 -16.19 9.99 -8.52
C GLU A 221 -16.57 9.26 -7.23
N ALA A 222 -16.24 9.81 -6.06
CA ALA A 222 -16.56 9.20 -4.77
C ALA A 222 -18.07 9.04 -4.52
N LEU A 223 -18.88 10.04 -4.92
CA LEU A 223 -20.36 9.94 -4.83
C LEU A 223 -20.91 8.87 -5.76
N ASN A 224 -20.41 8.79 -7.00
CA ASN A 224 -20.83 7.76 -7.95
C ASN A 224 -20.39 6.37 -7.50
N TRP A 225 -19.13 6.23 -7.04
CA TRP A 225 -18.56 4.98 -6.52
C TRP A 225 -19.37 4.45 -5.33
N LEU A 226 -19.68 5.32 -4.36
CA LEU A 226 -20.46 4.96 -3.17
C LEU A 226 -21.78 4.29 -3.54
N VAL A 227 -22.57 4.91 -4.43
CA VAL A 227 -23.89 4.39 -4.86
C VAL A 227 -23.79 2.99 -5.51
N HIS A 228 -22.68 2.69 -6.19
CA HIS A 228 -22.47 1.41 -6.88
C HIS A 228 -21.87 0.29 -6.01
N HIS A 229 -21.49 0.56 -4.75
CA HIS A 229 -20.85 -0.42 -3.85
C HIS A 229 -21.57 -0.57 -2.50
N LEU A 230 -22.81 -0.08 -2.38
CA LEU A 230 -23.62 -0.17 -1.15
C LEU A 230 -23.85 -1.61 -0.68
N ASP A 231 -23.91 -2.55 -1.62
CA ASP A 231 -24.06 -3.99 -1.41
C ASP A 231 -22.76 -4.69 -0.95
N GLN A 232 -21.64 -3.96 -0.84
CA GLN A 232 -20.32 -4.50 -0.48
C GLN A 232 -19.73 -3.86 0.80
N PRO A 233 -20.33 -4.06 1.99
CA PRO A 233 -19.86 -3.44 3.23
C PRO A 233 -18.36 -3.60 3.54
N PRO A 234 -17.69 -4.75 3.30
CA PRO A 234 -16.24 -4.86 3.52
C PRO A 234 -15.41 -3.94 2.62
N VAL A 235 -15.88 -3.68 1.39
CA VAL A 235 -15.23 -2.79 0.42
C VAL A 235 -15.41 -1.34 0.84
N LEU A 236 -16.62 -0.95 1.26
CA LEU A 236 -16.92 0.38 1.80
C LEU A 236 -16.08 0.68 3.05
N VAL A 237 -16.08 -0.22 4.04
CA VAL A 237 -15.29 -0.05 5.28
C VAL A 237 -13.81 0.11 4.98
N ALA A 238 -13.26 -0.71 4.07
CA ALA A 238 -11.86 -0.60 3.67
C ALA A 238 -11.55 0.71 2.91
N ALA A 239 -12.46 1.18 2.05
CA ALA A 239 -12.30 2.44 1.32
C ALA A 239 -12.39 3.66 2.24
N CYS A 240 -13.42 3.74 3.09
CA CYS A 240 -13.59 4.76 4.12
C CYS A 240 -12.41 4.78 5.10
N GLY A 241 -11.90 3.61 5.51
CA GLY A 241 -10.71 3.51 6.36
C GLY A 241 -9.44 4.09 5.71
N ARG A 242 -9.20 3.79 4.41
CA ARG A 242 -8.08 4.38 3.65
C ARG A 242 -8.24 5.90 3.48
N LEU A 243 -9.45 6.36 3.16
CA LEU A 243 -9.76 7.80 3.06
C LEU A 243 -9.52 8.51 4.40
N GLY A 244 -9.95 7.91 5.51
CA GLY A 244 -9.69 8.40 6.86
C GLY A 244 -8.20 8.55 7.17
N ALA A 245 -7.39 7.55 6.83
CA ALA A 245 -5.94 7.64 6.99
C ALA A 245 -5.32 8.77 6.14
N ALA A 246 -5.64 8.85 4.85
CA ALA A 246 -5.13 9.90 3.96
C ALA A 246 -5.53 11.32 4.40
N LEU A 247 -6.76 11.49 4.91
CA LEU A 247 -7.24 12.76 5.46
C LEU A 247 -6.51 13.12 6.77
N ALA A 248 -6.23 12.15 7.64
CA ALA A 248 -5.42 12.37 8.84
C ALA A 248 -3.97 12.74 8.53
N GLU A 249 -3.39 12.22 7.44
CA GLU A 249 -2.05 12.60 6.95
C GLU A 249 -2.02 14.04 6.40
N CYS A 250 -3.09 14.49 5.75
CA CYS A 250 -3.31 15.90 5.45
C CYS A 250 -3.55 16.74 6.72
N GLY A 251 -3.64 16.12 7.90
CA GLY A 251 -3.93 16.79 9.17
C GLY A 251 -5.38 17.21 9.32
N VAL A 252 -6.33 16.61 8.59
CA VAL A 252 -7.77 16.87 8.76
C VAL A 252 -8.27 16.12 10.00
N ALA A 253 -8.91 16.84 10.92
CA ALA A 253 -9.51 16.24 12.11
C ALA A 253 -10.96 15.78 11.87
N PRO A 254 -11.47 14.72 12.54
CA PRO A 254 -12.84 14.23 12.35
C PRO A 254 -13.93 15.31 12.49
N GLN A 255 -13.73 16.27 13.41
CA GLN A 255 -14.64 17.40 13.65
C GLN A 255 -14.86 18.26 12.41
N GLN A 256 -13.89 18.31 11.48
CA GLN A 256 -14.02 19.07 10.23
C GLN A 256 -14.99 18.42 9.24
N LEU A 257 -15.19 17.10 9.33
CA LEU A 257 -16.10 16.36 8.44
C LEU A 257 -17.55 16.32 8.94
N GLN A 258 -17.83 16.69 10.20
CA GLN A 258 -19.16 16.55 10.81
C GLN A 258 -20.28 17.28 10.05
N LEU A 259 -19.97 18.40 9.38
CA LEU A 259 -20.95 19.16 8.59
C LEU A 259 -21.15 18.61 7.17
N ALA A 260 -20.31 17.70 6.68
CA ALA A 260 -20.32 17.30 5.28
C ALA A 260 -21.60 16.54 4.86
N GLY A 261 -22.16 15.70 5.71
CA GLY A 261 -23.47 15.06 5.43
C GLY A 261 -24.63 16.05 5.34
N ALA A 262 -24.60 17.13 6.13
CA ALA A 262 -25.59 18.19 6.05
C ALA A 262 -25.40 19.06 4.79
N ALA A 263 -24.15 19.36 4.43
CA ALA A 263 -23.80 20.07 3.19
C ALA A 263 -24.12 19.24 1.94
N LEU A 264 -24.03 17.90 2.00
CA LEU A 264 -24.37 16.98 0.91
C LEU A 264 -25.88 16.96 0.65
N ALA A 265 -26.69 16.77 1.69
CA ALA A 265 -28.15 16.85 1.59
C ALA A 265 -28.61 18.22 1.06
N GLU A 266 -27.97 19.31 1.52
CA GLU A 266 -28.24 20.67 1.04
C GLU A 266 -27.83 20.88 -0.43
N ALA A 267 -26.66 20.37 -0.85
CA ALA A 267 -26.18 20.44 -2.24
C ALA A 267 -27.08 19.68 -3.23
N MET A 268 -27.71 18.59 -2.78
CA MET A 268 -28.72 17.85 -3.54
C MET A 268 -30.04 18.62 -3.58
N ARG A 269 -30.53 19.07 -2.43
CA ARG A 269 -31.77 19.88 -2.30
C ARG A 269 -31.71 21.14 -3.17
N ALA A 270 -30.57 21.80 -3.25
CA ALA A 270 -30.33 22.98 -4.08
C ALA A 270 -30.24 22.68 -5.59
N GLY A 271 -30.03 21.41 -5.99
CA GLY A 271 -30.06 20.96 -7.39
C GLY A 271 -31.45 20.55 -7.88
N MET A 272 -32.46 20.51 -7.00
CA MET A 272 -33.83 20.07 -7.32
C MET A 272 -34.81 21.25 -7.45
N ALA A 273 -35.91 21.03 -8.18
CA ALA A 273 -37.06 21.92 -8.16
C ALA A 273 -37.67 22.05 -6.75
N ALA A 274 -38.34 23.17 -6.47
CA ALA A 274 -38.97 23.42 -5.18
C ALA A 274 -39.99 22.32 -4.83
N GLY A 275 -39.81 21.69 -3.66
CA GLY A 275 -40.62 20.53 -3.22
C GLY A 275 -40.18 19.17 -3.78
N GLY A 276 -39.16 19.11 -4.64
CA GLY A 276 -38.61 17.85 -5.18
C GLY A 276 -37.78 17.04 -4.18
N TRP A 277 -37.16 17.70 -3.19
CA TRP A 277 -36.45 17.03 -2.10
C TRP A 277 -37.43 16.45 -1.09
N ARG A 278 -37.36 15.13 -0.89
CA ARG A 278 -38.27 14.36 -0.04
C ARG A 278 -37.57 13.84 1.22
N GLN A 279 -38.36 13.49 2.23
CA GLN A 279 -37.87 12.98 3.51
C GLN A 279 -37.15 11.63 3.41
N ASP A 280 -37.56 10.75 2.49
CA ASP A 280 -36.88 9.47 2.23
C ASP A 280 -35.49 9.66 1.61
N PHE A 281 -35.30 10.66 0.73
CA PHE A 281 -33.99 11.06 0.25
C PHE A 281 -33.10 11.64 1.35
N ASP A 282 -33.65 12.53 2.19
CA ASP A 282 -32.91 13.13 3.32
C ASP A 282 -32.46 12.08 4.34
N GLN A 283 -33.34 11.14 4.69
CA GLN A 283 -33.03 10.04 5.59
C GLN A 283 -31.97 9.10 4.99
N ALA A 284 -32.10 8.73 3.71
CA ALA A 284 -31.15 7.85 3.00
C ALA A 284 -29.73 8.44 2.98
N TRP A 285 -29.59 9.72 2.62
CA TRP A 285 -28.26 10.35 2.57
C TRP A 285 -27.66 10.59 3.95
N ARG A 286 -28.45 10.94 4.97
CA ARG A 286 -27.96 11.11 6.34
C ARG A 286 -27.51 9.79 6.97
N SER A 287 -28.28 8.71 6.82
CA SER A 287 -27.90 7.41 7.37
C SER A 287 -26.66 6.84 6.68
N THR A 288 -26.58 6.95 5.34
CA THR A 288 -25.41 6.52 4.57
C THR A 288 -24.17 7.34 4.95
N TRP A 289 -24.30 8.68 5.07
CA TRP A 289 -23.20 9.53 5.53
C TRP A 289 -22.75 9.18 6.95
N GLN A 290 -23.66 8.87 7.88
CA GLN A 290 -23.27 8.55 9.26
C GLN A 290 -22.34 7.33 9.31
N HIS A 291 -22.70 6.22 8.66
CA HIS A 291 -21.86 5.01 8.63
C HIS A 291 -20.51 5.28 7.93
N ALA A 292 -20.53 5.98 6.79
CA ALA A 292 -19.30 6.36 6.09
C ALA A 292 -18.40 7.26 6.95
N TYR A 293 -18.96 8.23 7.67
CA TYR A 293 -18.24 9.09 8.62
C TYR A 293 -17.65 8.30 9.78
N GLU A 294 -18.38 7.34 10.35
CA GLU A 294 -17.89 6.48 11.43
C GLU A 294 -16.69 5.63 10.96
N TRP A 295 -16.74 5.07 9.74
CA TRP A 295 -15.61 4.34 9.16
C TRP A 295 -14.42 5.24 8.77
N ILE A 296 -14.67 6.45 8.28
CA ILE A 296 -13.62 7.46 8.01
C ILE A 296 -12.95 7.92 9.31
N ALA A 297 -13.73 8.21 10.36
CA ALA A 297 -13.23 8.61 11.66
C ALA A 297 -12.45 7.47 12.35
N HIS A 298 -12.89 6.22 12.18
CA HIS A 298 -12.12 5.05 12.59
C HIS A 298 -10.80 4.94 11.83
N GLY A 299 -10.78 5.18 10.51
CA GLY A 299 -9.56 5.23 9.70
C GLY A 299 -8.57 6.31 10.17
N MET A 300 -9.07 7.52 10.46
CA MET A 300 -8.28 8.63 11.03
C MET A 300 -7.67 8.24 12.38
N ALA A 301 -8.46 7.65 13.27
CA ALA A 301 -8.00 7.23 14.59
C ALA A 301 -6.99 6.07 14.50
N ALA A 302 -7.23 5.08 13.64
CA ALA A 302 -6.32 3.97 13.42
C ALA A 302 -4.96 4.43 12.87
N ALA A 303 -4.96 5.38 11.92
CA ALA A 303 -3.73 5.96 11.37
C ALA A 303 -2.86 6.64 12.44
N ALA A 304 -3.47 7.30 13.44
CA ALA A 304 -2.76 7.92 14.56
C ALA A 304 -2.05 6.91 15.50
N TYR A 305 -2.39 5.62 15.41
CA TYR A 305 -1.74 4.53 16.15
C TYR A 305 -0.85 3.62 15.28
N GLN A 306 -0.76 3.86 13.97
CA GLN A 306 0.17 3.12 13.11
C GLN A 306 1.62 3.54 13.41
N PRO A 307 2.57 2.59 13.51
CA PRO A 307 3.98 2.93 13.56
C PRO A 307 4.38 3.74 12.31
N THR A 308 5.10 4.83 12.49
CA THR A 308 5.73 5.57 11.38
C THR A 308 7.17 5.11 11.13
N VAL A 309 7.76 4.40 12.10
CA VAL A 309 9.11 3.82 12.06
C VAL A 309 9.10 2.47 12.76
N TRP A 310 9.71 1.48 12.12
CA TRP A 310 10.02 0.15 12.65
C TRP A 310 11.51 0.06 12.98
N THR A 311 11.83 -0.68 14.04
CA THR A 311 13.20 -1.20 14.24
C THR A 311 13.25 -2.61 13.65
N ALA A 312 14.25 -2.86 12.81
CA ALA A 312 14.48 -4.15 12.17
C ALA A 312 15.87 -4.69 12.48
N VAL A 313 15.99 -6.00 12.57
CA VAL A 313 17.28 -6.70 12.70
C VAL A 313 17.72 -7.19 11.32
N VAL A 314 18.99 -7.01 10.99
CA VAL A 314 19.63 -7.60 9.81
C VAL A 314 19.74 -9.10 10.03
N VAL A 315 18.97 -9.89 9.28
CA VAL A 315 18.96 -11.36 9.37
C VAL A 315 19.80 -12.04 8.28
N GLY A 316 20.14 -11.29 7.22
CA GLY A 316 21.09 -11.72 6.19
C GLY A 316 21.74 -10.51 5.51
N HIS A 317 22.97 -10.68 5.03
CA HIS A 317 23.74 -9.70 4.27
C HIS A 317 24.60 -10.44 3.26
N GLU A 318 24.44 -10.12 1.97
CA GLU A 318 25.17 -10.75 0.88
C GLU A 318 25.72 -9.69 -0.08
N ARG A 319 27.06 -9.56 -0.16
CA ARG A 319 27.71 -8.59 -1.04
C ARG A 319 27.87 -9.16 -2.46
N ARG A 320 26.85 -8.93 -3.30
CA ARG A 320 26.80 -9.38 -4.72
C ARG A 320 27.82 -8.69 -5.63
N ARG A 321 28.22 -7.44 -5.34
CA ARG A 321 29.31 -6.71 -6.03
C ARG A 321 30.09 -5.86 -5.03
N ASP A 322 31.30 -5.40 -5.37
CA ASP A 322 32.10 -4.57 -4.43
C ASP A 322 31.44 -3.24 -4.03
N ASP A 323 30.49 -2.73 -4.80
CA ASP A 323 29.66 -1.57 -4.46
C ASP A 323 28.18 -1.92 -4.20
N LEU A 324 27.80 -3.21 -4.06
CA LEU A 324 26.40 -3.62 -3.93
C LEU A 324 26.20 -4.80 -2.98
N ALA A 325 25.28 -4.65 -2.03
CA ALA A 325 24.82 -5.74 -1.16
C ALA A 325 23.30 -5.90 -1.15
N VAL A 326 22.84 -7.14 -1.00
CA VAL A 326 21.46 -7.50 -0.66
C VAL A 326 21.39 -7.68 0.85
N LEU A 327 20.40 -7.05 1.50
CA LEU A 327 20.16 -7.14 2.93
C LEU A 327 18.76 -7.67 3.18
N TRP A 328 18.66 -8.68 4.03
CA TRP A 328 17.38 -9.16 4.55
C TRP A 328 17.19 -8.63 5.96
N LEU A 329 16.10 -7.91 6.16
CA LEU A 329 15.74 -7.23 7.40
C LEU A 329 14.46 -7.85 7.96
N ARG A 330 14.39 -8.07 9.27
CA ARG A 330 13.16 -8.49 9.96
C ARG A 330 12.75 -7.42 10.98
N PRO A 331 11.74 -6.58 10.67
CA PRO A 331 11.11 -5.67 11.63
C PRO A 331 10.51 -6.43 12.82
N TYR A 332 10.59 -5.86 14.03
CA TYR A 332 10.04 -6.47 15.25
C TYR A 332 8.50 -6.53 15.29
N LEU A 333 7.83 -5.68 14.51
CA LEU A 333 6.38 -5.66 14.33
C LEU A 333 6.07 -5.80 12.83
N PRO A 334 4.90 -6.33 12.44
CA PRO A 334 4.48 -6.37 11.04
C PRO A 334 4.61 -5.01 10.36
N MET A 335 5.29 -4.97 9.20
CA MET A 335 5.43 -3.75 8.40
C MET A 335 4.54 -3.86 7.16
N PRO A 336 3.49 -3.02 7.02
CA PRO A 336 2.66 -2.99 5.82
C PRO A 336 3.39 -2.24 4.69
N TYR A 337 3.40 -2.84 3.51
CA TYR A 337 3.85 -2.24 2.26
C TYR A 337 3.16 -2.92 1.07
N ARG A 338 3.28 -2.34 -0.13
CA ARG A 338 2.89 -2.98 -1.40
C ARG A 338 4.12 -3.21 -2.29
N PRO A 339 4.12 -4.20 -3.19
CA PRO A 339 5.14 -4.35 -4.22
C PRO A 339 5.31 -3.06 -5.03
N GLY A 340 6.55 -2.74 -5.40
CA GLY A 340 6.92 -1.50 -6.10
C GLY A 340 7.27 -0.33 -5.16
N GLN A 341 6.71 -0.28 -3.95
CA GLN A 341 7.00 0.78 -2.98
C GLN A 341 8.45 0.78 -2.47
N TYR A 342 8.87 1.91 -1.92
CA TYR A 342 10.14 2.06 -1.21
C TYR A 342 9.92 2.42 0.27
N ALA A 343 10.97 2.32 1.09
CA ALA A 343 10.96 2.90 2.43
C ALA A 343 12.26 3.63 2.72
N ARG A 344 12.20 4.63 3.60
CA ARG A 344 13.39 5.33 4.06
C ARG A 344 14.09 4.53 5.16
N VAL A 345 15.40 4.35 5.09
CA VAL A 345 16.21 3.64 6.09
C VAL A 345 17.18 4.60 6.78
N GLU A 346 17.33 4.43 8.09
CA GLU A 346 18.27 5.09 9.00
C GLU A 346 19.18 4.02 9.64
N VAL A 347 20.49 4.29 9.68
CA VAL A 347 21.51 3.41 10.28
C VAL A 347 22.07 4.00 11.57
N PRO A 348 22.45 3.19 12.59
CA PRO A 348 22.89 3.69 13.90
C PRO A 348 24.07 4.67 13.86
N GLY A 349 24.98 4.53 12.88
CA GLY A 349 26.13 5.42 12.72
C GLY A 349 25.80 6.80 12.15
N GLN A 350 24.58 7.03 11.65
CA GLN A 350 24.14 8.30 11.05
C GLN A 350 22.70 8.63 11.49
N PRO A 351 22.48 8.90 12.79
CA PRO A 351 21.15 9.19 13.32
C PRO A 351 20.53 10.43 12.66
N GLY A 352 19.24 10.36 12.35
CA GLY A 352 18.48 11.37 11.61
C GLY A 352 18.73 11.41 10.09
N VAL A 353 19.69 10.65 9.56
CA VAL A 353 19.96 10.59 8.11
C VAL A 353 19.19 9.43 7.48
N TRP A 354 18.11 9.78 6.78
CA TRP A 354 17.22 8.85 6.11
C TRP A 354 17.51 8.79 4.61
N ARG A 355 17.51 7.59 4.00
CA ARG A 355 17.62 7.41 2.53
C ARG A 355 16.63 6.36 2.01
N PRO A 356 15.98 6.58 0.84
CA PRO A 356 15.02 5.64 0.28
C PRO A 356 15.71 4.40 -0.31
N TYR A 357 15.11 3.23 -0.11
CA TYR A 357 15.45 1.96 -0.77
C TYR A 357 14.16 1.21 -1.12
N SER A 358 14.07 0.68 -2.34
CA SER A 358 12.90 -0.08 -2.79
C SER A 358 12.70 -1.37 -1.99
N LEU A 359 11.45 -1.69 -1.66
CA LEU A 359 11.06 -2.88 -0.92
C LEU A 359 10.83 -4.03 -1.90
N THR A 360 11.61 -5.10 -1.77
CA THR A 360 11.60 -6.18 -2.76
C THR A 360 10.52 -7.23 -2.44
N GLY A 361 9.80 -7.65 -3.48
CA GLY A 361 8.80 -8.72 -3.42
C GLY A 361 7.49 -8.34 -2.72
N VAL A 362 6.68 -9.36 -2.41
CA VAL A 362 5.42 -9.24 -1.66
C VAL A 362 5.63 -9.34 -0.14
N PRO A 363 4.78 -8.71 0.70
CA PRO A 363 4.84 -8.83 2.15
C PRO A 363 4.80 -10.30 2.63
N ARG A 364 5.90 -10.75 3.25
CA ARG A 364 6.09 -12.15 3.64
C ARG A 364 5.51 -12.47 5.03
N ARG A 365 5.05 -13.72 5.22
CA ARG A 365 4.54 -14.21 6.52
C ARG A 365 5.58 -14.24 7.65
N ASP A 366 6.87 -14.26 7.33
CA ASP A 366 7.97 -14.18 8.29
C ASP A 366 8.43 -12.72 8.56
N ASN A 367 7.67 -11.75 8.03
CA ASN A 367 7.92 -10.32 8.10
C ASN A 367 9.32 -9.92 7.57
N MET A 368 9.90 -10.67 6.64
CA MET A 368 11.21 -10.36 6.09
C MET A 368 11.10 -9.41 4.88
N VAL A 369 11.79 -8.28 4.98
CA VAL A 369 11.95 -7.27 3.94
C VAL A 369 13.32 -7.46 3.29
N GLU A 370 13.38 -7.45 1.97
CA GLU A 370 14.61 -7.55 1.18
C GLU A 370 14.93 -6.20 0.55
N LEU A 371 16.14 -5.68 0.79
CA LEU A 371 16.66 -4.42 0.23
C LEU A 371 17.91 -4.70 -0.60
N HIS A 372 18.00 -4.05 -1.76
CA HIS A 372 19.17 -4.10 -2.63
C HIS A 372 19.83 -2.72 -2.63
N VAL A 373 21.07 -2.65 -2.15
CA VAL A 373 21.73 -1.38 -1.81
C VAL A 373 23.03 -1.21 -2.59
N ARG A 374 23.06 -0.22 -3.48
CA ARG A 374 24.30 0.25 -4.13
C ARG A 374 24.94 1.38 -3.31
N ALA A 375 26.23 1.26 -3.00
CA ALA A 375 27.01 2.25 -2.28
C ALA A 375 27.43 3.41 -3.21
N LYS A 376 26.96 4.64 -2.92
CA LYS A 376 27.44 5.85 -3.60
C LYS A 376 28.82 6.33 -3.09
N SER A 377 29.23 5.88 -1.90
CA SER A 377 30.57 6.04 -1.32
C SER A 377 30.77 5.03 -0.17
N HIS A 378 31.98 4.97 0.40
CA HIS A 378 32.28 4.18 1.61
C HIS A 378 31.67 4.77 2.91
N SER A 379 31.14 5.99 2.83
CA SER A 379 30.40 6.67 3.89
C SER A 379 28.94 6.86 3.47
N GLY A 380 28.16 7.68 4.20
CA GLY A 380 26.73 7.81 3.92
C GLY A 380 25.94 6.55 4.35
N VAL A 381 24.62 6.60 4.27
CA VAL A 381 23.75 5.48 4.67
C VAL A 381 24.02 4.25 3.81
N SER A 382 24.19 4.42 2.50
CA SER A 382 24.49 3.31 1.58
C SER A 382 25.85 2.66 1.85
N GLY A 383 26.88 3.45 2.19
CA GLY A 383 28.20 2.90 2.52
C GLY A 383 28.18 2.13 3.84
N ALA A 384 27.43 2.60 4.82
CA ALA A 384 27.21 1.86 6.06
C ALA A 384 26.47 0.53 5.82
N LEU A 385 25.41 0.53 5.01
CA LEU A 385 24.64 -0.68 4.67
C LEU A 385 25.49 -1.71 3.90
N VAL A 386 26.31 -1.31 2.93
CA VAL A 386 27.13 -2.24 2.12
C VAL A 386 28.40 -2.70 2.84
N TYR A 387 29.12 -1.80 3.54
CA TYR A 387 30.48 -2.08 4.04
C TYR A 387 30.62 -2.29 5.54
N GLN A 388 29.64 -1.85 6.35
CA GLN A 388 29.80 -1.74 7.81
C GLN A 388 28.75 -2.54 8.59
N THR A 389 27.63 -2.88 7.96
CA THR A 389 26.49 -3.56 8.58
C THR A 389 26.68 -5.08 8.58
N ALA A 390 26.43 -5.73 9.71
CA ALA A 390 26.53 -7.17 9.89
C ALA A 390 25.19 -7.82 10.29
N VAL A 391 25.09 -9.14 10.17
CA VAL A 391 23.94 -9.91 10.66
C VAL A 391 23.86 -9.79 12.19
N GLY A 392 22.68 -9.40 12.70
CA GLY A 392 22.43 -9.06 14.09
C GLY A 392 22.33 -7.57 14.38
N ASP A 393 22.82 -6.71 13.48
CA ASP A 393 22.69 -5.25 13.62
C ASP A 393 21.24 -4.78 13.52
N LYS A 394 20.98 -3.58 14.04
CA LYS A 394 19.66 -2.95 14.03
C LYS A 394 19.65 -1.73 13.13
N VAL A 395 18.67 -1.67 12.24
CA VAL A 395 18.37 -0.49 11.42
C VAL A 395 16.95 -0.01 11.70
N ARG A 396 16.68 1.25 11.34
CA ARG A 396 15.34 1.84 11.44
C ARG A 396 14.78 2.03 10.04
N ILE A 397 13.55 1.59 9.83
CA ILE A 397 12.85 1.67 8.54
C ILE A 397 11.61 2.54 8.77
N ALA A 398 11.42 3.59 7.98
CA ALA A 398 10.19 4.37 7.98
C ALA A 398 9.03 3.57 7.36
N ARG A 399 7.82 4.13 7.37
CA ARG A 399 6.70 3.62 6.59
C ARG A 399 7.04 3.49 5.09
N ALA A 400 6.32 2.63 4.40
CA ALA A 400 6.39 2.55 2.95
C ALA A 400 5.86 3.84 2.29
N GLU A 401 6.53 4.26 1.23
CA GLU A 401 6.29 5.43 0.40
C GLU A 401 6.35 5.01 -1.09
N GLY A 402 5.89 5.88 -1.99
CA GLY A 402 5.86 5.62 -3.43
C GLY A 402 4.52 5.05 -3.91
N GLU A 403 4.18 5.39 -5.15
CA GLU A 403 2.91 5.02 -5.80
C GLU A 403 3.08 3.91 -6.84
N MET A 404 4.31 3.47 -7.12
CA MET A 404 4.56 2.34 -8.01
C MET A 404 3.91 1.06 -7.47
N GLY A 405 3.00 0.49 -8.26
CA GLY A 405 2.23 -0.72 -7.98
C GLY A 405 1.44 -1.15 -9.23
N LEU A 406 0.87 -2.35 -9.23
CA LEU A 406 0.03 -2.84 -10.35
C LEU A 406 -1.35 -2.16 -10.32
N PRO A 407 -1.80 -1.46 -11.38
CA PRO A 407 -3.16 -0.94 -11.46
C PRO A 407 -4.16 -2.07 -11.72
N ALA A 408 -5.43 -1.78 -11.49
CA ALA A 408 -6.55 -2.66 -11.81
C ALA A 408 -6.85 -2.77 -13.33
N SER A 409 -5.97 -2.27 -14.21
CA SER A 409 -6.15 -2.40 -15.66
C SER A 409 -5.69 -3.78 -16.15
N GLY A 410 -6.48 -4.39 -17.03
CA GLY A 410 -6.16 -5.67 -17.68
C GLY A 410 -5.20 -5.56 -18.87
N ARG A 411 -4.33 -4.55 -18.91
CA ARG A 411 -3.33 -4.35 -19.97
C ARG A 411 -2.06 -5.15 -19.68
N ASP A 412 -1.39 -5.62 -20.73
CA ASP A 412 -0.05 -6.19 -20.60
C ASP A 412 0.97 -5.11 -20.21
N LEU A 413 2.14 -5.50 -19.71
CA LEU A 413 3.05 -4.65 -18.95
C LEU A 413 4.43 -4.55 -19.62
N LEU A 414 4.92 -3.33 -19.80
CA LEU A 414 6.32 -3.04 -20.14
C LEU A 414 7.04 -2.56 -18.88
N MET A 415 8.20 -3.14 -18.58
CA MET A 415 9.03 -2.76 -17.44
C MET A 415 10.44 -2.45 -17.93
N ILE A 416 11.00 -1.30 -17.56
CA ILE A 416 12.32 -0.85 -18.01
C ILE A 416 13.15 -0.45 -16.79
N ALA A 417 14.11 -1.30 -16.47
CA ALA A 417 15.06 -1.15 -15.38
C ALA A 417 16.39 -0.57 -15.88
N GLY A 418 17.03 0.27 -15.06
CA GLY A 418 18.42 0.66 -15.20
C GLY A 418 19.16 0.50 -13.87
N ASP A 419 20.28 -0.22 -13.85
CA ASP A 419 21.06 -0.48 -12.61
C ASP A 419 20.16 -1.12 -11.51
N THR A 420 20.31 -0.76 -10.23
CA THR A 420 19.40 -1.12 -9.13
C THR A 420 17.96 -0.62 -9.30
N GLY A 421 17.62 0.09 -10.38
CA GLY A 421 16.23 0.36 -10.75
C GLY A 421 15.42 -0.92 -11.04
N VAL A 422 16.06 -2.08 -11.21
CA VAL A 422 15.34 -3.36 -11.34
C VAL A 422 14.58 -3.79 -10.08
N VAL A 423 14.92 -3.26 -8.91
CA VAL A 423 14.44 -3.75 -7.60
C VAL A 423 12.92 -3.60 -7.39
N PRO A 424 12.28 -2.43 -7.61
CA PRO A 424 10.83 -2.33 -7.55
C PRO A 424 10.14 -3.16 -8.65
N LEU A 425 10.80 -3.36 -9.80
CA LEU A 425 10.28 -4.16 -10.91
C LEU A 425 10.36 -5.67 -10.61
N LYS A 426 11.40 -6.14 -9.90
CA LYS A 426 11.48 -7.48 -9.27
C LYS A 426 10.32 -7.68 -8.30
N ALA A 427 9.91 -6.64 -7.55
CA ALA A 427 8.74 -6.70 -6.68
C ALA A 427 7.43 -6.87 -7.46
N LEU A 428 7.20 -6.08 -8.52
CA LEU A 428 6.01 -6.22 -9.37
C LEU A 428 5.94 -7.59 -10.07
N LEU A 429 7.07 -8.09 -10.61
CA LEU A 429 7.14 -9.44 -11.17
C LEU A 429 6.84 -10.53 -10.11
N THR A 430 7.31 -10.34 -8.87
CA THR A 430 6.98 -11.25 -7.75
C THR A 430 5.47 -11.23 -7.44
N GLU A 431 4.82 -10.07 -7.53
CA GLU A 431 3.36 -9.95 -7.36
C GLU A 431 2.61 -10.74 -8.43
N LEU A 432 2.96 -10.57 -9.71
CA LEU A 432 2.35 -11.31 -10.84
C LEU A 432 2.51 -12.84 -10.68
N ALA A 433 3.71 -13.31 -10.30
CA ALA A 433 3.98 -14.71 -10.04
C ALA A 433 3.15 -15.25 -8.85
N SER A 434 3.09 -14.51 -7.74
CA SER A 434 2.39 -14.93 -6.52
C SER A 434 0.87 -14.93 -6.62
N THR A 435 0.31 -14.03 -7.44
CA THR A 435 -1.14 -13.91 -7.70
C THR A 435 -1.60 -14.79 -8.86
N GLY A 436 -0.68 -15.25 -9.72
CA GLY A 436 -1.00 -16.00 -10.93
C GLY A 436 -1.73 -15.13 -11.97
N ASP A 437 -1.30 -13.87 -12.12
CA ASP A 437 -1.89 -12.86 -12.99
C ASP A 437 -1.85 -13.30 -14.49
N PRO A 438 -2.91 -13.05 -15.29
CA PRO A 438 -2.97 -13.40 -16.71
C PRO A 438 -2.24 -12.44 -17.66
N ARG A 439 -1.91 -11.21 -17.22
CA ARG A 439 -1.19 -10.21 -18.02
C ARG A 439 0.19 -10.74 -18.44
N SER A 440 0.65 -10.37 -19.64
CA SER A 440 2.08 -10.53 -19.97
C SER A 440 2.92 -9.37 -19.49
N ALA A 441 4.19 -9.65 -19.24
CA ALA A 441 5.18 -8.67 -18.78
C ALA A 441 6.49 -8.83 -19.55
N VAL A 442 7.06 -7.73 -20.05
CA VAL A 442 8.40 -7.70 -20.64
C VAL A 442 9.27 -6.76 -19.82
N LEU A 443 10.27 -7.31 -19.14
CA LEU A 443 11.28 -6.57 -18.39
C LEU A 443 12.56 -6.40 -19.20
N PHE A 444 12.83 -5.19 -19.67
CA PHE A 444 14.15 -4.79 -20.16
C PHE A 444 15.01 -4.35 -18.97
N TRP A 445 16.20 -4.92 -18.82
CA TRP A 445 17.16 -4.50 -17.77
C TRP A 445 18.45 -3.99 -18.39
N GLY A 446 18.56 -2.66 -18.48
CA GLY A 446 19.75 -1.97 -18.95
C GLY A 446 20.81 -1.88 -17.87
N VAL A 447 22.01 -2.37 -18.18
CA VAL A 447 23.21 -2.17 -17.36
C VAL A 447 24.41 -1.85 -18.26
N ARG A 448 25.51 -1.36 -17.69
CA ARG A 448 26.68 -1.01 -18.51
C ARG A 448 27.39 -2.26 -19.00
N ASN A 449 27.69 -3.18 -18.10
CA ASN A 449 28.54 -4.34 -18.34
C ASN A 449 27.95 -5.59 -17.69
N LEU A 450 28.41 -6.77 -18.13
CA LEU A 450 27.89 -8.07 -17.68
C LEU A 450 27.92 -8.26 -16.15
N SER A 451 28.86 -7.64 -15.43
CA SER A 451 28.98 -7.75 -13.96
C SER A 451 27.89 -7.01 -13.17
N GLU A 452 27.10 -6.17 -13.84
CA GLU A 452 25.99 -5.43 -13.23
C GLU A 452 24.67 -6.21 -13.26
N LEU A 453 24.61 -7.38 -13.89
CA LEU A 453 23.47 -8.31 -13.86
C LEU A 453 23.46 -9.18 -12.57
N TYR A 454 23.67 -8.57 -11.42
CA TYR A 454 24.00 -9.22 -10.14
C TYR A 454 22.89 -10.09 -9.49
N ASP A 455 21.71 -10.12 -10.10
CA ASP A 455 20.48 -10.76 -9.60
C ASP A 455 19.68 -11.41 -10.74
N VAL A 456 20.33 -11.65 -11.89
CA VAL A 456 19.65 -12.09 -13.12
C VAL A 456 19.01 -13.47 -13.00
N ASP A 457 19.62 -14.40 -12.28
CA ASP A 457 19.07 -15.75 -12.08
C ASP A 457 17.79 -15.70 -11.23
N ASP A 458 17.82 -15.01 -10.09
CA ASP A 458 16.67 -14.68 -9.23
C ASP A 458 15.50 -14.08 -10.04
N ILE A 459 15.79 -13.07 -10.87
CA ILE A 459 14.80 -12.34 -11.65
C ILE A 459 14.24 -13.22 -12.79
N MET A 460 15.08 -14.06 -13.41
CA MET A 460 14.62 -15.04 -14.40
C MET A 460 13.78 -16.15 -13.78
N ASP A 461 14.07 -16.62 -12.57
CA ASP A 461 13.25 -17.61 -11.86
C ASP A 461 11.89 -17.04 -11.44
N ILE A 462 11.83 -15.78 -10.99
CA ILE A 462 10.56 -15.08 -10.77
C ILE A 462 9.77 -14.99 -12.08
N ALA A 463 10.41 -14.64 -13.20
CA ALA A 463 9.74 -14.57 -14.51
C ALA A 463 9.26 -15.95 -15.02
N ARG A 464 9.99 -17.04 -14.74
CA ARG A 464 9.58 -18.43 -15.03
C ARG A 464 8.36 -18.86 -14.20
N ALA A 465 8.12 -18.23 -13.05
CA ALA A 465 6.93 -18.47 -12.20
C ALA A 465 5.70 -17.64 -12.61
N CYS A 466 5.88 -16.54 -13.35
CA CYS A 466 4.77 -15.80 -13.97
C CYS A 466 4.11 -16.61 -15.11
N ARG A 467 2.84 -16.34 -15.41
CA ARG A 467 2.16 -17.00 -16.55
C ARG A 467 2.77 -16.65 -17.92
N ARG A 468 3.18 -15.38 -18.10
CA ARG A 468 3.67 -14.81 -19.36
C ARG A 468 4.70 -13.70 -19.10
N ALA A 469 5.85 -13.98 -18.50
CA ALA A 469 6.91 -12.97 -18.35
C ALA A 469 8.16 -13.28 -19.19
N THR A 470 8.80 -12.23 -19.70
CA THR A 470 10.08 -12.29 -20.44
C THR A 470 11.04 -11.26 -19.83
N VAL A 471 12.30 -11.65 -19.61
CA VAL A 471 13.37 -10.78 -19.12
C VAL A 471 14.43 -10.63 -20.21
N ILE A 472 14.78 -9.39 -20.54
CA ILE A 472 15.68 -9.01 -21.62
C ILE A 472 16.80 -8.13 -21.02
N PRO A 473 17.92 -8.71 -20.58
CA PRO A 473 19.09 -7.93 -20.20
C PRO A 473 19.70 -7.22 -21.42
N VAL A 474 20.13 -5.98 -21.23
CA VAL A 474 20.73 -5.12 -22.27
C VAL A 474 22.04 -4.53 -21.74
N ILE A 475 23.14 -4.75 -22.47
CA ILE A 475 24.50 -4.37 -22.08
C ILE A 475 24.99 -3.22 -22.98
N SER A 476 25.25 -2.04 -22.41
CA SER A 476 25.64 -0.86 -23.21
C SER A 476 27.14 -0.70 -23.48
N GLU A 477 28.00 -1.38 -22.72
CA GLU A 477 29.47 -1.23 -22.76
C GLU A 477 30.16 -2.60 -22.72
N GLY A 478 31.08 -2.85 -23.65
CA GLY A 478 31.86 -4.08 -23.73
C GLY A 478 31.14 -5.24 -24.43
N GLU A 479 31.53 -6.48 -24.10
CA GLU A 479 30.95 -7.68 -24.70
C GLU A 479 29.65 -8.08 -23.98
N ALA A 480 28.54 -8.12 -24.71
CA ALA A 480 27.22 -8.47 -24.16
C ALA A 480 27.02 -9.97 -23.87
N GLY A 481 27.91 -10.83 -24.36
CA GLY A 481 27.79 -12.29 -24.25
C GLY A 481 26.50 -12.79 -24.91
N PRO A 482 25.61 -13.49 -24.17
CA PRO A 482 24.35 -13.99 -24.71
C PRO A 482 23.21 -12.95 -24.75
N TYR A 483 23.45 -11.72 -24.29
CA TYR A 483 22.41 -10.70 -24.07
C TYR A 483 22.37 -9.64 -25.17
N ALA A 484 21.33 -8.80 -25.15
CA ALA A 484 21.21 -7.68 -26.09
C ALA A 484 22.32 -6.64 -25.84
N SER A 485 22.75 -5.95 -26.90
CA SER A 485 23.79 -4.94 -26.85
C SER A 485 23.26 -3.57 -27.30
N GLY A 486 23.72 -2.49 -26.66
CA GLY A 486 23.29 -1.11 -26.94
C GLY A 486 22.59 -0.44 -25.76
N LEU A 487 21.86 0.65 -26.02
CA LEU A 487 21.07 1.31 -24.97
C LEU A 487 19.73 0.59 -24.78
N VAL A 488 19.22 0.59 -23.54
CA VAL A 488 17.93 -0.04 -23.21
C VAL A 488 16.76 0.61 -23.94
N THR A 489 16.84 1.91 -24.24
CA THR A 489 15.89 2.65 -25.09
C THR A 489 15.78 2.07 -26.49
N ASP A 490 16.91 1.71 -27.07
CA ASP A 490 17.03 1.29 -28.46
C ASP A 490 16.55 -0.15 -28.59
N ALA A 491 16.86 -0.99 -27.59
CA ALA A 491 16.34 -2.34 -27.45
C ALA A 491 14.81 -2.36 -27.28
N VAL A 492 14.25 -1.45 -26.48
CA VAL A 492 12.79 -1.29 -26.30
C VAL A 492 12.13 -0.87 -27.62
N ALA A 493 12.67 0.14 -28.31
CA ALA A 493 12.14 0.62 -29.59
C ALA A 493 12.25 -0.41 -30.72
N ALA A 494 13.29 -1.25 -30.72
CA ALA A 494 13.49 -2.30 -31.71
C ALA A 494 12.58 -3.53 -31.53
N TYR A 495 12.01 -3.74 -30.34
CA TYR A 495 11.28 -4.97 -30.00
C TYR A 495 9.79 -4.93 -30.34
N GLY A 496 9.16 -3.74 -30.38
CA GLY A 496 7.74 -3.66 -30.73
C GLY A 496 7.06 -2.30 -30.49
N GLU A 497 5.73 -2.34 -30.60
CA GLU A 497 4.80 -1.24 -30.35
C GLU A 497 4.27 -1.36 -28.90
N TRP A 498 4.19 -0.24 -28.17
CA TRP A 498 4.02 -0.25 -26.72
C TRP A 498 2.80 0.50 -26.19
N SER A 499 2.07 1.28 -27.00
CA SER A 499 0.92 2.10 -26.56
C SER A 499 -0.19 1.29 -25.88
N GLY A 500 -0.34 0.00 -26.21
CA GLY A 500 -1.29 -0.91 -25.57
C GLY A 500 -1.00 -1.29 -24.10
N HIS A 501 0.17 -0.94 -23.55
CA HIS A 501 0.66 -1.43 -22.27
C HIS A 501 0.51 -0.40 -21.13
N GLU A 502 0.61 -0.88 -19.88
CA GLU A 502 1.12 -0.04 -18.78
C GLU A 502 2.65 -0.11 -18.77
N VAL A 503 3.33 1.01 -18.58
CA VAL A 503 4.79 1.09 -18.66
C VAL A 503 5.40 1.52 -17.33
N TYR A 504 6.38 0.78 -16.83
CA TYR A 504 7.10 1.09 -15.59
C TYR A 504 8.55 1.45 -15.87
N LEU A 505 9.00 2.59 -15.36
CA LEU A 505 10.38 3.03 -15.48
C LEU A 505 11.04 3.14 -14.10
N ALA A 506 12.22 2.55 -13.94
CA ALA A 506 12.99 2.67 -12.71
C ALA A 506 14.50 2.64 -13.00
N GLY A 507 15.23 3.66 -12.54
CA GLY A 507 16.67 3.80 -12.80
C GLY A 507 17.18 5.23 -12.66
N PRO A 508 18.37 5.54 -13.21
CA PRO A 508 18.96 6.87 -13.14
C PRO A 508 18.07 7.97 -13.76
N PRO A 509 18.04 9.21 -13.21
CA PRO A 509 17.12 10.26 -13.67
C PRO A 509 17.21 10.60 -15.17
N LEU A 510 18.42 10.52 -15.76
CA LEU A 510 18.62 10.73 -17.19
C LEU A 510 17.99 9.61 -18.04
N MET A 511 18.05 8.36 -17.58
CA MET A 511 17.38 7.23 -18.24
C MET A 511 15.86 7.44 -18.18
N LEU A 512 15.31 7.75 -16.99
CA LEU A 512 13.87 8.02 -16.84
C LEU A 512 13.41 9.12 -17.81
N ALA A 513 14.12 10.26 -17.86
CA ALA A 513 13.75 11.39 -18.72
C ALA A 513 13.79 11.03 -20.22
N VAL A 514 14.85 10.36 -20.70
CA VAL A 514 15.00 10.00 -22.12
C VAL A 514 14.02 8.89 -22.51
N THR A 515 13.83 7.87 -21.66
CA THR A 515 12.90 6.77 -21.94
C THR A 515 11.45 7.23 -21.91
N SER A 516 11.04 8.08 -20.95
CA SER A 516 9.70 8.68 -20.94
C SER A 516 9.41 9.48 -22.20
N ALA A 517 10.37 10.25 -22.72
CA ALA A 517 10.21 11.00 -23.96
C ALA A 517 10.05 10.07 -25.18
N ALA A 518 10.97 9.11 -25.35
CA ALA A 518 10.94 8.17 -26.47
C ALA A 518 9.64 7.32 -26.49
N LEU A 519 9.10 6.96 -25.34
CA LEU A 519 7.82 6.23 -25.24
C LEU A 519 6.62 7.09 -25.66
N GLN A 520 6.62 8.39 -25.34
CA GLN A 520 5.57 9.32 -25.81
C GLN A 520 5.66 9.55 -27.33
N ASP A 521 6.87 9.66 -27.89
CA ASP A 521 7.09 9.72 -29.34
C ASP A 521 6.64 8.42 -30.05
N LEU A 522 6.71 7.28 -29.36
CA LEU A 522 6.15 5.98 -29.78
C LEU A 522 4.64 5.81 -29.48
N GLY A 523 3.95 6.85 -28.99
CA GLY A 523 2.50 6.84 -28.80
C GLY A 523 1.99 6.30 -27.46
N VAL A 524 2.86 6.06 -26.48
CA VAL A 524 2.44 5.73 -25.10
C VAL A 524 1.86 6.98 -24.43
N ALA A 525 0.62 6.88 -23.96
CA ALA A 525 -0.04 7.96 -23.24
C ALA A 525 0.68 8.25 -21.89
N PRO A 526 0.92 9.52 -21.51
CA PRO A 526 1.70 9.86 -20.31
C PRO A 526 1.15 9.23 -19.01
N GLU A 527 -0.16 9.05 -18.91
CA GLU A 527 -0.87 8.49 -17.75
C GLU A 527 -0.61 6.97 -17.57
N ARG A 528 0.06 6.34 -18.55
CA ARG A 528 0.49 4.93 -18.52
C ARG A 528 1.98 4.78 -18.21
N ILE A 529 2.71 5.87 -18.00
CA ILE A 529 4.15 5.86 -17.71
C ILE A 529 4.37 6.05 -16.21
N HIS A 530 4.52 4.94 -15.50
CA HIS A 530 4.58 4.85 -14.05
C HIS A 530 6.03 4.87 -13.57
N HIS A 531 6.42 5.93 -12.85
CA HIS A 531 7.69 5.98 -12.12
C HIS A 531 7.57 6.84 -10.86
N ASP A 532 8.26 6.44 -9.79
CA ASP A 532 8.44 7.31 -8.63
C ASP A 532 9.37 8.49 -8.99
N LYS A 533 9.30 9.57 -8.21
CA LYS A 533 10.18 10.73 -8.40
C LYS A 533 11.58 10.44 -7.83
N PRO A 534 12.67 10.70 -8.56
CA PRO A 534 14.01 10.59 -8.01
C PRO A 534 14.27 11.64 -6.91
N ASP A 535 14.93 11.19 -5.84
CA ASP A 535 15.28 11.90 -4.60
C ASP A 535 16.62 12.67 -4.71
#